data_AF-A0A6M0EMF3-F1
#
_entry.id   AF-A0A6M0EMF3-F1
#
_cell.length_a   1.000
_cell.length_b   1.000
_cell.length_c   1.000
_cell.angle_alpha   90.00
_cell.angle_beta   90.00
_cell.angle_gamma   90.00
#
_symmetry.space_group_name_H-M   'P 1'
#
loop_
_entity.id
_entity.type
_entity.pdbx_description
1 polymer ?
#
loop_
_entity_poly.entity_id
_entity_poly.type
_entity_poly.pdbx_seq_one_letter_code
_entity_poly.pdbx_strand_id
1 'polypeptide(L)'
;MKEGVREGIGPDYSIFNGSHPAFDKHQGKIFFAKEVLGHSYPEECCFELFPNQDAIRRSKPLFLLRDPIETWSSWKKCKAAGKQGWEGICDLNLFKRAYQHTYDTFINVRHISDQVTCLTREHLLKNPRQLFQSICRLWDIPFTENMIDWKHSFDVDSFTCGNDDHRETLKKKQYDHRETFSRIQHKDVRKSMSFYAVEKNQDRWQHTLVTPEEREEIEITLKPLHEKFAIWSEEYYPLDVL
;
A
#
# COMPACT_ATOMS: atom_id res chain seq x y z
N MET A 1 1.45 8.54 8.13
CA MET A 1 0.60 7.92 9.18
C MET A 1 1.40 6.93 10.01
N LYS A 2 2.13 5.94 9.48
CA LYS A 2 2.90 5.00 10.32
C LYS A 2 4.11 5.56 11.11
N GLU A 3 4.48 6.82 10.89
CA GLU A 3 5.61 7.46 11.58
C GLU A 3 5.42 7.42 13.11
N GLY A 4 6.48 7.15 13.88
CA GLY A 4 6.42 7.14 15.34
C GLY A 4 5.81 5.89 15.97
N VAL A 5 5.20 4.99 15.18
CA VAL A 5 4.56 3.76 15.68
C VAL A 5 5.57 2.82 16.35
N ARG A 6 6.76 2.64 15.75
CA ARG A 6 7.82 1.79 16.32
C ARG A 6 8.41 2.36 17.61
N GLU A 7 8.43 3.69 17.70
CA GLU A 7 8.99 4.45 18.82
C GLU A 7 7.98 4.67 19.95
N GLY A 8 6.75 4.13 19.84
CA GLY A 8 5.67 4.32 20.81
C GLY A 8 5.08 5.74 20.83
N ILE A 9 5.41 6.56 19.83
CA ILE A 9 4.89 7.92 19.65
C ILE A 9 3.50 7.86 19.00
N GLY A 10 3.20 6.78 18.27
CA GLY A 10 1.93 6.57 17.57
C GLY A 10 1.88 7.25 16.21
N PRO A 11 0.83 6.99 15.41
CA PRO A 11 0.75 7.47 14.04
C PRO A 11 0.68 9.01 13.90
N ASP A 12 1.33 9.56 12.88
CA ASP A 12 1.10 10.96 12.48
C ASP A 12 -0.22 11.10 11.71
N TYR A 13 -1.19 11.75 12.37
CA TYR A 13 -2.52 12.02 11.84
C TYR A 13 -2.73 13.46 11.33
N SER A 14 -1.68 14.29 11.31
CA SER A 14 -1.76 15.69 10.87
C SER A 14 -2.25 15.87 9.42
N ILE A 15 -2.16 14.81 8.61
CA ILE A 15 -2.72 14.82 7.25
C ILE A 15 -4.24 14.89 7.23
N PHE A 16 -4.93 14.37 8.26
CA PHE A 16 -6.39 14.31 8.29
C PHE A 16 -7.06 15.57 8.79
N ASN A 17 -6.36 16.38 9.58
CA ASN A 17 -6.89 17.61 10.17
C ASN A 17 -6.38 18.87 9.44
N GLY A 18 -5.64 18.71 8.34
CA GLY A 18 -5.11 19.84 7.57
C GLY A 18 -3.91 20.54 8.20
N SER A 19 -3.32 19.99 9.27
CA SER A 19 -2.19 20.62 9.97
C SER A 19 -0.82 20.09 9.54
N HIS A 20 -0.76 19.18 8.56
CA HIS A 20 0.51 18.63 8.07
C HIS A 20 1.35 19.73 7.39
N PRO A 21 2.63 19.94 7.76
CA PRO A 21 3.45 21.04 7.24
C PRO A 21 3.64 21.09 5.72
N ALA A 22 3.34 19.99 5.02
CA ALA A 22 3.39 19.94 3.56
C ALA A 22 2.25 20.72 2.89
N PHE A 23 1.10 20.90 3.55
CA PHE A 23 -0.05 21.57 2.93
C PHE A 23 0.26 23.04 2.58
N ASP A 24 0.89 23.77 3.50
CA ASP A 24 1.27 25.17 3.26
C ASP A 24 2.34 25.31 2.17
N LYS A 25 3.22 24.31 2.04
CA LYS A 25 4.34 24.32 1.07
C LYS A 25 3.91 23.92 -0.33
N HIS A 26 2.78 23.24 -0.46
CA HIS A 26 2.32 22.59 -1.68
C HIS A 26 0.85 22.92 -1.94
N GLN A 27 0.51 24.21 -1.93
CA GLN A 27 -0.85 24.68 -2.25
C GLN A 27 -1.25 24.27 -3.67
N GLY A 28 -2.52 23.87 -3.84
CA GLY A 28 -3.07 23.44 -5.12
C GLY A 28 -2.64 22.04 -5.58
N LYS A 29 -1.82 21.31 -4.79
CA LYS A 29 -1.42 19.93 -5.12
C LYS A 29 -2.44 18.92 -4.60
N ILE A 30 -2.47 17.76 -5.26
CA ILE A 30 -3.16 16.57 -4.76
C ILE A 30 -2.24 15.84 -3.79
N PHE A 31 -2.75 15.47 -2.60
CA PHE A 31 -1.96 14.78 -1.58
C PHE A 31 -2.30 13.30 -1.50
N PHE A 32 -1.30 12.45 -1.66
CA PHE A 32 -1.42 11.01 -1.46
C PHE A 32 -0.75 10.57 -0.16
N ALA A 33 -1.50 9.85 0.67
CA ALA A 33 -0.99 9.18 1.86
C ALA A 33 -0.93 7.68 1.56
N LYS A 34 0.28 7.13 1.43
CA LYS A 34 0.47 5.69 1.23
C LYS A 34 0.89 5.06 2.55
N GLU A 35 0.14 4.05 2.98
CA GLU A 35 0.47 3.28 4.16
C GLU A 35 0.54 1.79 3.86
N VAL A 36 1.36 1.09 4.64
CA VAL A 36 1.49 -0.37 4.59
C VAL A 36 1.42 -0.91 6.00
N LEU A 37 0.37 -1.68 6.26
CA LEU A 37 0.16 -2.39 7.52
C LEU A 37 1.09 -3.61 7.58
N GLY A 38 2.00 -3.58 8.55
CA GLY A 38 2.86 -4.70 8.94
C GLY A 38 3.91 -5.15 7.94
N HIS A 39 5.02 -5.66 8.47
CA HIS A 39 5.92 -6.63 7.82
C HIS A 39 7.00 -7.16 8.77
N SER A 40 7.35 -6.36 9.78
CA SER A 40 8.57 -6.57 10.57
C SER A 40 8.36 -6.49 12.09
N TYR A 41 7.34 -5.78 12.57
CA TYR A 41 7.10 -5.54 14.01
C TYR A 41 5.62 -5.58 14.36
N PRO A 42 5.22 -6.09 15.55
CA PRO A 42 3.83 -6.20 15.96
C PRO A 42 3.06 -4.88 15.94
N GLU A 43 3.68 -3.78 16.36
CA GLU A 43 3.10 -2.43 16.45
C GLU A 43 2.65 -1.94 15.07
N GLU A 44 3.34 -2.37 14.01
CA GLU A 44 3.03 -2.00 12.64
C GLU A 44 1.88 -2.77 12.02
N CYS A 45 1.54 -3.93 12.57
CA CYS A 45 0.53 -4.82 11.99
C CYS A 45 -0.89 -4.32 12.25
N CYS A 46 -1.11 -3.61 13.36
CA CYS A 46 -2.45 -3.31 13.86
C CYS A 46 -2.62 -1.84 14.30
N PHE A 47 -1.83 -0.91 13.77
CA PHE A 47 -2.02 0.51 14.10
C PHE A 47 -3.32 1.05 13.49
N GLU A 48 -3.91 2.03 14.14
CA GLU A 48 -5.11 2.71 13.65
C GLU A 48 -4.74 3.58 12.44
N LEU A 49 -5.37 3.32 11.29
CA LEU A 49 -5.10 4.10 10.06
C LEU A 49 -5.75 5.48 10.10
N PHE A 50 -6.84 5.63 10.85
CA PHE A 50 -7.61 6.87 10.94
C PHE A 50 -7.81 7.24 12.41
N PRO A 51 -7.65 8.51 12.80
CA PRO A 51 -7.80 8.96 14.18
C PRO A 51 -9.25 9.01 14.66
N ASN A 52 -10.22 9.13 13.73
CA ASN A 52 -11.65 9.20 14.02
C ASN A 52 -12.49 9.05 12.74
N GLN A 53 -13.81 9.00 12.90
CA GLN A 53 -14.76 8.90 11.78
C GLN A 53 -14.73 10.11 10.84
N ASP A 54 -14.44 11.31 11.34
CA ASP A 54 -14.41 12.50 10.48
C ASP A 54 -13.20 12.49 9.56
N ALA A 55 -12.06 11.97 10.02
CA ALA A 55 -10.91 11.72 9.17
C ALA A 55 -11.25 10.74 8.04
N ILE A 56 -12.03 9.70 8.33
CA ILE A 56 -12.53 8.76 7.32
C ILE A 56 -13.40 9.50 6.29
N ARG A 57 -14.40 10.26 6.74
CA ARG A 57 -15.32 11.00 5.85
C ARG A 57 -14.64 12.05 4.97
N ARG A 58 -13.56 12.66 5.47
CA ARG A 58 -12.75 13.63 4.71
C ARG A 58 -11.77 12.99 3.72
N SER A 59 -11.61 11.67 3.75
CA SER A 59 -10.66 10.94 2.91
C SER A 59 -11.36 10.16 1.80
N LYS A 60 -10.59 9.81 0.75
CA LYS A 60 -11.02 8.90 -0.33
C LYS A 60 -10.13 7.63 -0.33
N PRO A 61 -10.23 6.77 0.70
CA PRO A 61 -9.28 5.68 0.87
C PRO A 61 -9.51 4.57 -0.15
N LEU A 62 -8.42 4.03 -0.69
CA LEU A 62 -8.43 2.81 -1.50
C LEU A 62 -7.60 1.75 -0.79
N PHE A 63 -8.24 0.63 -0.47
CA PHE A 63 -7.57 -0.52 0.12
C PHE A 63 -7.10 -1.47 -0.98
N LEU A 64 -5.82 -1.84 -0.94
CA LEU A 64 -5.23 -2.79 -1.88
C LEU A 64 -4.81 -4.06 -1.13
N LEU A 65 -5.42 -5.20 -1.48
CA LEU A 65 -4.98 -6.51 -1.02
C LEU A 65 -4.42 -7.32 -2.19
N ARG A 66 -3.50 -8.22 -1.89
CA ARG A 66 -3.00 -9.25 -2.82
C ARG A 66 -3.38 -10.60 -2.24
N ASP A 67 -3.45 -11.63 -3.08
CA ASP A 67 -3.58 -13.01 -2.62
C ASP A 67 -2.62 -13.28 -1.43
N PRO A 68 -3.12 -13.85 -0.32
CA PRO A 68 -2.35 -13.95 0.91
C PRO A 68 -1.16 -14.92 0.81
N ILE A 69 -1.25 -15.99 -0.01
CA ILE A 69 -0.13 -16.91 -0.23
C ILE A 69 0.98 -16.20 -0.98
N GLU A 70 0.61 -15.49 -2.04
CA GLU A 70 1.53 -14.69 -2.85
C GLU A 70 2.18 -13.55 -2.05
N THR A 71 1.40 -12.94 -1.16
CA THR A 71 1.90 -11.88 -0.25
C THR A 71 2.89 -12.44 0.76
N TRP A 72 2.56 -13.56 1.41
CA TRP A 72 3.48 -14.20 2.36
C TRP A 72 4.76 -14.68 1.69
N SER A 73 4.65 -15.29 0.50
CA SER A 73 5.80 -15.66 -0.32
C SER A 73 6.70 -14.45 -0.63
N SER A 74 6.09 -13.31 -0.98
CA SER A 74 6.82 -12.04 -1.19
C SER A 74 7.54 -11.55 0.07
N TRP A 75 6.92 -11.67 1.25
CA TRP A 75 7.53 -11.26 2.51
C TRP A 75 8.77 -12.09 2.82
N LYS A 76 8.66 -13.42 2.72
CA LYS A 76 9.80 -14.34 2.91
C LYS A 76 10.92 -14.07 1.91
N LYS A 77 10.59 -13.77 0.65
CA LYS A 77 11.58 -13.43 -0.39
C LYS A 77 12.32 -12.13 -0.07
N CYS A 78 11.60 -11.08 0.36
CA CYS A 78 12.21 -9.82 0.76
C CYS A 78 13.15 -9.99 1.97
N LYS A 79 12.74 -10.80 2.96
CA LYS A 79 13.56 -11.13 4.12
C LYS A 79 14.82 -11.91 3.72
N ALA A 80 14.67 -12.97 2.93
CA ALA A 80 15.78 -13.80 2.47
C ALA A 80 16.80 -13.02 1.63
N ALA A 81 16.33 -12.03 0.86
CA ALA A 81 17.20 -11.14 0.09
C ALA A 81 17.90 -10.04 0.93
N GLY A 82 17.66 -9.99 2.25
CA GLY A 82 18.26 -8.98 3.14
C GLY A 82 17.87 -7.56 2.78
N LYS A 83 16.66 -7.35 2.23
CA LYS A 83 16.20 -6.01 1.84
C LYS A 83 16.12 -5.09 3.06
N GLN A 84 16.59 -3.86 2.91
CA GLN A 84 16.46 -2.83 3.92
C GLN A 84 14.97 -2.65 4.32
N GLY A 85 14.69 -2.52 5.62
CA GLY A 85 13.33 -2.46 6.18
C GLY A 85 12.76 -3.83 6.58
N TRP A 86 13.28 -4.93 6.03
CA TRP A 86 12.89 -6.30 6.35
C TRP A 86 13.78 -6.93 7.43
N GLU A 87 14.48 -6.14 8.24
CA GLU A 87 15.37 -6.67 9.28
C GLU A 87 14.60 -7.27 10.47
N GLY A 88 13.31 -6.99 10.61
CA GLY A 88 12.46 -7.46 11.71
C GLY A 88 11.98 -8.91 11.61
N ILE A 89 10.95 -9.24 12.39
CA ILE A 89 10.42 -10.59 12.53
C ILE A 89 9.62 -10.98 11.27
N CYS A 90 10.00 -12.07 10.61
CA CYS A 90 9.22 -12.68 9.55
C CYS A 90 8.40 -13.83 10.16
N ASP A 91 7.19 -13.52 10.64
CA ASP A 91 6.32 -14.44 11.39
C ASP A 91 4.92 -14.50 10.76
N LEU A 92 4.42 -15.73 10.57
CA LEU A 92 3.13 -15.97 9.92
C LEU A 92 1.95 -15.41 10.73
N ASN A 93 1.98 -15.49 12.06
CA ASN A 93 0.93 -14.92 12.91
C ASN A 93 0.90 -13.39 12.80
N LEU A 94 2.05 -12.74 12.70
CA LEU A 94 2.11 -11.30 12.45
C LEU A 94 1.56 -10.94 11.07
N PHE A 95 1.87 -11.75 10.04
CA PHE A 95 1.28 -11.60 8.72
C PHE A 95 -0.25 -11.74 8.76
N LYS A 96 -0.77 -12.80 9.40
CA LYS A 96 -2.22 -13.03 9.58
C LYS A 96 -2.89 -11.87 10.28
N ARG A 97 -2.29 -11.36 11.37
CA ARG A 97 -2.79 -10.20 12.10
C ARG A 97 -2.86 -8.95 11.23
N ALA A 98 -1.81 -8.65 10.47
CA ALA A 98 -1.78 -7.50 9.57
C ALA A 98 -2.83 -7.62 8.46
N TYR A 99 -2.96 -8.81 7.87
CA TYR A 99 -3.92 -9.08 6.79
C TYR A 99 -5.36 -8.94 7.29
N GLN A 100 -5.69 -9.58 8.42
CA GLN A 100 -7.00 -9.48 9.07
C GLN A 100 -7.31 -8.04 9.45
N HIS A 101 -6.37 -7.33 10.09
CA HIS A 101 -6.56 -5.93 10.49
C HIS A 101 -6.82 -5.01 9.29
N THR A 102 -6.13 -5.25 8.17
CA THR A 102 -6.38 -4.51 6.92
C THR A 102 -7.80 -4.73 6.42
N TYR A 103 -8.26 -5.98 6.41
CA TYR A 103 -9.62 -6.36 6.03
C TYR A 103 -10.66 -5.72 6.96
N ASP A 104 -10.50 -5.88 8.27
CA ASP A 104 -11.43 -5.35 9.27
C ASP A 104 -11.50 -3.82 9.21
N THR A 105 -10.36 -3.15 9.01
CA THR A 105 -10.32 -1.70 8.81
C THR A 105 -11.12 -1.30 7.57
N PHE A 106 -10.97 -2.01 6.46
CA PHE A 106 -11.77 -1.75 5.26
C PHE A 106 -13.27 -1.89 5.53
N ILE A 107 -13.69 -2.98 6.18
CA ILE A 107 -15.11 -3.20 6.52
C ILE A 107 -15.64 -2.06 7.39
N ASN A 108 -14.90 -1.66 8.42
CA ASN A 108 -15.30 -0.56 9.31
C ASN A 108 -15.42 0.78 8.56
N VAL A 109 -14.42 1.10 7.72
CA VAL A 109 -14.38 2.34 6.94
C VAL A 109 -15.54 2.39 5.94
N ARG A 110 -15.89 1.26 5.31
CA ARG A 110 -17.03 1.13 4.39
C ARG A 110 -18.38 1.42 5.04
N HIS A 111 -18.54 1.12 6.32
CA HIS A 111 -19.75 1.48 7.06
C HIS A 111 -19.86 2.98 7.37
N ILE A 112 -18.75 3.73 7.25
CA ILE A 112 -18.67 5.14 7.64
C ILE A 112 -18.71 6.08 6.43
N SER A 113 -18.13 5.68 5.30
CA SER A 113 -17.97 6.50 4.09
C SER A 113 -18.28 5.69 2.83
N ASP A 114 -19.01 6.31 1.90
CA ASP A 114 -19.29 5.79 0.56
C ASP A 114 -18.12 6.04 -0.42
N GLN A 115 -17.16 6.89 -0.05
CA GLN A 115 -15.98 7.23 -0.87
C GLN A 115 -14.86 6.19 -0.76
N VAL A 116 -14.97 5.20 0.12
CA VAL A 116 -13.99 4.12 0.24
C VAL A 116 -14.19 3.08 -0.86
N THR A 117 -13.08 2.67 -1.45
CA THR A 117 -13.05 1.56 -2.39
C THR A 117 -11.98 0.55 -2.02
N CYS A 118 -12.03 -0.58 -2.70
CA CYS A 118 -11.02 -1.61 -2.59
C CYS A 118 -10.67 -2.19 -3.95
N LEU A 119 -9.45 -2.73 -4.04
CA LEU A 119 -8.93 -3.36 -5.24
C LEU A 119 -8.06 -4.56 -4.84
N THR A 120 -8.18 -5.68 -5.53
CA THR A 120 -7.15 -6.74 -5.42
C THR A 120 -6.06 -6.53 -6.45
N ARG A 121 -4.81 -6.95 -6.15
CA ARG A 121 -3.72 -6.94 -7.13
C ARG A 121 -4.10 -7.76 -8.36
N GLU A 122 -4.75 -8.90 -8.14
CA GLU A 122 -5.18 -9.83 -9.18
C GLU A 122 -6.15 -9.14 -10.14
N HIS A 123 -7.13 -8.39 -9.61
CA HIS A 123 -8.04 -7.60 -10.42
C HIS A 123 -7.34 -6.44 -11.14
N LEU A 124 -6.46 -5.72 -10.42
CA LEU A 124 -5.65 -4.64 -10.99
C LEU A 124 -4.91 -5.07 -12.27
N LEU A 125 -4.38 -6.30 -12.28
CA LEU A 125 -3.57 -6.82 -13.37
C LEU A 125 -4.38 -7.29 -14.58
N LYS A 126 -5.70 -7.47 -14.47
CA LYS A 126 -6.55 -7.87 -15.61
C LYS A 126 -6.62 -6.76 -16.67
N ASN A 127 -6.86 -5.52 -16.25
CA ASN A 127 -6.86 -4.35 -17.14
C ASN A 127 -6.42 -3.07 -16.39
N PRO A 128 -5.11 -2.87 -16.17
CA PRO A 128 -4.60 -1.75 -15.38
C PRO A 128 -5.08 -0.40 -15.91
N ARG A 129 -5.10 -0.21 -17.24
CA ARG A 129 -5.49 1.05 -17.88
C ARG A 129 -6.92 1.45 -17.51
N GLN A 130 -7.89 0.58 -17.73
CA GLN A 130 -9.30 0.84 -17.44
C GLN A 130 -9.54 1.08 -15.94
N LEU A 131 -8.83 0.34 -15.09
CA LEU A 131 -8.94 0.47 -13.63
C LEU A 131 -8.39 1.79 -13.14
N PHE A 132 -7.20 2.20 -13.60
CA PHE A 132 -6.63 3.51 -13.28
C PHE A 132 -7.53 4.65 -13.77
N GLN A 133 -8.09 4.56 -14.98
CA GLN A 133 -9.08 5.54 -15.48
C GLN A 133 -10.30 5.64 -14.55
N SER A 134 -10.80 4.50 -14.06
CA SER A 134 -11.94 4.46 -13.14
C SER A 134 -11.62 5.05 -11.78
N ILE A 135 -10.44 4.75 -11.22
CA ILE A 135 -9.94 5.33 -9.97
C ILE A 135 -9.78 6.84 -10.11
N CYS A 136 -9.14 7.30 -11.17
CA CYS A 136 -8.96 8.72 -11.49
C CYS A 136 -10.29 9.47 -11.54
N ARG A 137 -11.29 8.91 -12.25
CA ARG A 137 -12.64 9.49 -12.32
C ARG A 137 -13.30 9.57 -10.94
N LEU A 138 -13.17 8.54 -10.11
CA LEU A 138 -13.72 8.53 -8.75
C LEU A 138 -13.06 9.58 -7.84
N TRP A 139 -11.75 9.75 -8.00
CA TRP A 139 -10.98 10.68 -7.18
C TRP A 139 -11.03 12.12 -7.66
N ASP A 140 -11.61 12.37 -8.83
CA ASP A 140 -11.60 13.66 -9.53
C ASP A 140 -10.17 14.10 -9.91
N ILE A 141 -9.41 13.14 -10.43
CA ILE A 141 -8.03 13.33 -10.88
C ILE A 141 -7.98 13.07 -12.39
N PRO A 142 -7.41 13.96 -13.21
CA PRO A 142 -7.24 13.71 -14.63
C PRO A 142 -6.34 12.49 -14.87
N PHE A 143 -6.84 11.49 -15.59
CA PHE A 143 -6.02 10.35 -16.00
C PHE A 143 -5.03 10.79 -17.08
N THR A 144 -3.77 10.37 -16.95
CA THR A 144 -2.76 10.54 -17.99
C THR A 144 -2.07 9.20 -18.26
N GLU A 145 -1.61 9.01 -19.50
CA GLU A 145 -0.91 7.79 -19.89
C GLU A 145 0.35 7.54 -19.05
N ASN A 146 1.01 8.60 -18.57
CA ASN A 146 2.21 8.49 -17.74
C ASN A 146 1.93 7.88 -16.36
N MET A 147 0.67 7.84 -15.90
CA MET A 147 0.29 7.14 -14.67
C MET A 147 0.45 5.61 -14.79
N ILE A 148 0.37 5.09 -16.01
CA ILE A 148 0.54 3.66 -16.31
C ILE A 148 1.84 3.38 -17.08
N ASP A 149 2.36 4.37 -17.82
CA ASP A 149 3.66 4.31 -18.47
C ASP A 149 4.74 4.95 -17.60
N TRP A 150 5.33 4.11 -16.75
CA TRP A 150 6.44 4.40 -15.85
C TRP A 150 7.77 4.71 -16.57
N LYS A 151 7.72 5.00 -17.88
CA LYS A 151 8.82 5.59 -18.65
C LYS A 151 8.79 7.13 -18.64
N HIS A 152 7.77 7.73 -18.07
CA HIS A 152 7.64 9.17 -17.98
C HIS A 152 7.26 9.57 -16.55
N SER A 153 7.57 10.81 -16.18
CA SER A 153 7.10 11.38 -14.92
C SER A 153 5.58 11.48 -14.93
N PHE A 154 4.95 11.39 -13.76
CA PHE A 154 3.52 11.63 -13.63
C PHE A 154 3.24 13.10 -13.99
N ASP A 155 2.39 13.32 -14.98
CA ASP A 155 2.02 14.68 -15.45
C ASP A 155 0.99 15.38 -14.55
N VAL A 156 0.70 14.82 -13.38
CA VAL A 156 -0.27 15.36 -12.44
C VAL A 156 0.44 16.06 -11.30
N ASP A 157 -0.05 17.27 -11.00
CA ASP A 157 0.47 18.13 -9.97
C ASP A 157 0.15 17.59 -8.57
N SER A 158 1.00 16.69 -8.08
CA SER A 158 0.76 15.87 -6.90
C SER A 158 1.94 15.86 -5.94
N PHE A 159 1.64 15.61 -4.67
CA PHE A 159 2.59 15.48 -3.58
C PHE A 159 2.27 14.21 -2.79
N THR A 160 3.29 13.43 -2.45
CA THR A 160 3.14 12.24 -1.60
C THR A 160 3.66 12.55 -0.21
N CYS A 161 2.84 12.28 0.80
CA CYS A 161 3.28 12.33 2.20
C CYS A 161 3.75 10.93 2.60
N GLY A 162 5.06 10.66 2.53
CA GLY A 162 5.63 9.37 2.95
C GLY A 162 7.15 9.30 2.83
N ASN A 163 7.83 8.96 3.92
CA ASN A 163 9.28 8.92 4.01
C ASN A 163 9.84 7.49 3.87
N ASP A 164 10.78 7.28 2.93
CA ASP A 164 11.81 6.24 3.09
C ASP A 164 13.17 6.83 3.52
N ASP A 165 13.33 8.16 3.55
CA ASP A 165 14.60 8.83 3.91
C ASP A 165 14.63 9.49 5.31
N HIS A 166 13.59 9.33 6.16
CA HIS A 166 13.57 9.96 7.50
C HIS A 166 14.46 9.31 8.57
N ARG A 167 15.08 8.15 8.28
CA ARG A 167 15.84 7.41 9.30
C ARG A 167 17.16 8.10 9.68
N GLU A 168 17.72 8.95 8.82
CA GLU A 168 18.88 9.80 9.17
C GLU A 168 18.49 11.17 9.76
N THR A 169 17.32 11.70 9.41
CA THR A 169 16.87 13.04 9.82
C THR A 169 16.34 13.07 11.25
N LEU A 170 15.77 11.97 11.77
CA LEU A 170 15.32 11.91 13.16
C LEU A 170 16.46 12.00 14.20
N LYS A 171 17.72 11.78 13.80
CA LYS A 171 18.89 12.02 14.66
C LYS A 171 19.41 13.47 14.62
N LYS A 172 18.95 14.29 13.68
CA LYS A 172 19.38 15.68 13.50
C LYS A 172 18.16 16.57 13.28
N LYS A 173 17.70 17.24 14.34
CA LYS A 173 16.69 18.31 14.27
C LYS A 173 17.01 19.29 13.13
N GLN A 174 16.29 19.20 12.02
CA GLN A 174 15.72 20.30 11.23
C GLN A 174 15.12 19.68 9.98
N TYR A 175 13.84 19.97 9.77
CA TYR A 175 13.07 19.68 8.56
C TYR A 175 13.90 19.90 7.28
N ASP A 176 14.33 18.81 6.65
CA ASP A 176 14.92 18.82 5.31
C ASP A 176 13.92 18.15 4.36
N HIS A 177 13.20 19.00 3.63
CA HIS A 177 12.14 18.65 2.67
C HIS A 177 12.74 18.21 1.33
N ARG A 178 13.44 17.09 1.31
CA ARG A 178 13.84 16.47 0.05
C ARG A 178 12.76 15.49 -0.39
N GLU A 179 11.87 16.04 -1.21
CA GLU A 179 11.27 15.36 -2.38
C GLU A 179 10.91 13.90 -2.14
N THR A 180 9.86 13.65 -1.36
CA THR A 180 9.43 12.30 -1.01
C THR A 180 8.26 11.80 -1.85
N PHE A 181 8.46 11.76 -3.17
CA PHE A 181 8.57 10.41 -3.73
C PHE A 181 9.91 9.92 -3.22
N SER A 182 9.94 9.06 -2.18
CA SER A 182 11.11 8.19 -2.12
C SER A 182 11.18 7.57 -3.50
N ARG A 183 12.29 7.84 -4.17
CA ARG A 183 12.64 7.43 -5.52
C ARG A 183 11.98 6.11 -5.87
N ILE A 184 10.78 6.18 -6.43
CA ILE A 184 10.48 5.40 -7.62
C ILE A 184 10.93 6.30 -8.77
N GLN A 185 12.18 6.76 -8.73
CA GLN A 185 12.87 6.90 -9.99
C GLN A 185 12.72 5.56 -10.66
N HIS A 186 12.37 5.58 -11.94
CA HIS A 186 12.39 4.45 -12.87
C HIS A 186 13.35 3.30 -12.55
N LYS A 187 14.50 3.55 -11.91
CA LYS A 187 15.44 2.52 -11.45
C LYS A 187 14.88 1.61 -10.35
N ASP A 188 14.09 2.10 -9.39
CA ASP A 188 13.55 1.30 -8.28
C ASP A 188 12.20 0.66 -8.61
N VAL A 189 11.41 1.21 -9.53
CA VAL A 189 10.38 0.40 -10.21
C VAL A 189 11.01 -0.60 -11.16
N ARG A 190 12.11 -0.34 -11.88
CA ARG A 190 12.79 -1.40 -12.67
C ARG A 190 13.47 -2.47 -11.80
N LYS A 191 14.02 -2.10 -10.65
CA LYS A 191 14.58 -3.03 -9.66
C LYS A 191 13.51 -3.70 -8.80
N SER A 192 12.37 -3.08 -8.52
CA SER A 192 11.23 -3.76 -7.90
C SER A 192 10.41 -4.55 -8.92
N MET A 193 10.44 -4.15 -10.20
CA MET A 193 10.22 -4.97 -11.39
C MET A 193 11.36 -5.97 -11.55
N SER A 194 12.31 -6.16 -10.61
CA SER A 194 12.85 -7.51 -10.46
C SER A 194 11.74 -8.49 -10.10
N PHE A 195 10.57 -8.07 -9.61
CA PHE A 195 9.37 -8.92 -9.58
C PHE A 195 8.87 -9.30 -10.98
N TYR A 196 8.97 -8.40 -11.97
CA TYR A 196 8.60 -8.67 -13.38
C TYR A 196 9.79 -9.10 -14.27
N ALA A 197 11.03 -8.89 -13.83
CA ALA A 197 12.27 -9.37 -14.46
C ALA A 197 12.69 -10.73 -13.89
N VAL A 198 12.10 -11.15 -12.76
CA VAL A 198 12.05 -12.55 -12.33
C VAL A 198 11.15 -13.37 -13.27
N GLU A 199 10.23 -12.76 -14.03
CA GLU A 199 9.55 -13.47 -15.14
C GLU A 199 10.39 -13.52 -16.42
N LYS A 200 11.30 -12.56 -16.64
CA LYS A 200 12.16 -12.53 -17.84
C LYS A 200 13.42 -13.42 -17.74
N ASN A 201 13.94 -13.61 -16.54
CA ASN A 201 14.98 -14.62 -16.32
C ASN A 201 14.28 -15.88 -15.84
N GLN A 202 14.20 -16.91 -16.70
CA GLN A 202 13.66 -18.24 -16.42
C GLN A 202 14.37 -18.99 -15.27
N ASP A 203 15.15 -18.30 -14.43
CA ASP A 203 15.96 -18.85 -13.37
C ASP A 203 15.62 -18.24 -12.00
N ARG A 204 15.06 -19.14 -11.17
CA ARG A 204 15.12 -19.15 -9.69
C ARG A 204 14.20 -18.24 -8.87
N TRP A 205 12.86 -18.33 -9.00
CA TRP A 205 11.94 -18.13 -7.84
C TRP A 205 10.58 -18.83 -8.03
N GLN A 206 10.51 -19.88 -8.87
CA GLN A 206 9.26 -20.60 -9.19
C GLN A 206 8.74 -21.50 -8.06
N HIS A 207 9.50 -21.67 -6.98
CA HIS A 207 8.99 -22.29 -5.77
C HIS A 207 8.55 -21.18 -4.81
N THR A 208 7.27 -21.20 -4.45
CA THR A 208 6.79 -20.42 -3.32
C THR A 208 7.67 -20.74 -2.09
N LEU A 209 8.09 -19.73 -1.33
CA LEU A 209 8.79 -19.96 -0.06
C LEU A 209 7.83 -20.41 1.05
N VAL A 210 6.54 -20.55 0.73
CA VAL A 210 5.48 -20.97 1.64
C VAL A 210 5.47 -22.49 1.73
N THR A 211 5.66 -22.99 2.94
CA THR A 211 5.56 -24.41 3.28
C THR A 211 4.12 -24.92 3.12
N PRO A 212 3.90 -26.24 2.97
CA PRO A 212 2.56 -26.81 2.92
C PRO A 212 1.69 -26.43 4.12
N GLU A 213 2.28 -26.42 5.33
CA GLU A 213 1.59 -26.10 6.58
C GLU A 213 1.17 -24.62 6.62
N GLU A 214 2.08 -23.70 6.27
CA GLU A 214 1.75 -22.27 6.17
C GLU A 214 0.68 -22.02 5.10
N ARG A 215 0.73 -22.77 3.98
CA ARG A 215 -0.26 -22.66 2.90
C ARG A 215 -1.64 -23.08 3.39
N GLU A 216 -1.76 -24.27 3.99
CA GLU A 216 -3.02 -24.77 4.54
C GLU A 216 -3.59 -23.77 5.56
N GLU A 217 -2.75 -23.24 6.45
CA GLU A 217 -3.17 -22.26 7.43
C GLU A 217 -3.69 -20.96 6.78
N ILE A 218 -3.01 -20.46 5.74
CA ILE A 218 -3.45 -19.27 4.98
C ILE A 218 -4.75 -19.55 4.23
N GLU A 219 -4.88 -20.72 3.61
CA GLU A 219 -6.07 -21.14 2.86
C GLU A 219 -7.30 -21.24 3.77
N ILE A 220 -7.12 -21.72 5.00
CA ILE A 220 -8.22 -21.80 5.97
C ILE A 220 -8.56 -20.42 6.55
N THR A 221 -7.56 -19.57 6.82
CA THR A 221 -7.78 -18.36 7.63
C THR A 221 -7.93 -17.06 6.84
N LEU A 222 -7.10 -16.83 5.82
CA LEU A 222 -7.03 -15.53 5.13
C LEU A 222 -7.66 -15.56 3.73
N LYS A 223 -7.60 -16.71 3.05
CA LYS A 223 -8.15 -16.86 1.70
C LYS A 223 -9.65 -16.53 1.63
N PRO A 224 -10.51 -16.95 2.58
CA PRO A 224 -11.93 -16.57 2.56
C PRO A 224 -12.17 -15.06 2.70
N LEU A 225 -11.30 -14.36 3.45
CA LEU A 225 -11.36 -12.90 3.58
C LEU A 225 -11.00 -12.23 2.26
N HIS A 226 -9.92 -12.71 1.63
CA HIS A 226 -9.48 -12.21 0.33
C HIS A 226 -10.54 -12.41 -0.76
N GLU A 227 -11.22 -13.56 -0.79
CA GLU A 227 -12.28 -13.84 -1.77
C GLU A 227 -13.48 -12.92 -1.57
N LYS A 228 -13.91 -12.68 -0.32
CA LYS A 228 -14.93 -11.66 -0.01
C LYS A 228 -14.48 -10.27 -0.49
N PHE A 229 -13.23 -9.93 -0.22
CA PHE A 229 -12.64 -8.66 -0.65
C PHE A 229 -12.58 -8.51 -2.18
N ALA A 230 -12.33 -9.60 -2.90
CA ALA A 230 -12.29 -9.63 -4.36
C ALA A 230 -13.66 -9.35 -4.97
N ILE A 231 -14.76 -9.82 -4.38
CA ILE A 231 -16.12 -9.53 -4.86
C ILE A 231 -16.36 -8.01 -4.87
N TRP A 232 -16.02 -7.30 -3.78
CA TRP A 232 -16.16 -5.84 -3.75
C TRP A 232 -15.24 -5.14 -4.75
N SER A 233 -14.03 -5.66 -4.99
CA SER A 233 -13.14 -5.13 -6.02
C SER A 233 -13.79 -5.17 -7.41
N GLU A 234 -14.54 -6.21 -7.73
CA GLU A 234 -15.26 -6.34 -9.00
C GLU A 234 -16.50 -5.44 -9.04
N GLU A 235 -17.21 -5.27 -7.91
CA GLU A 235 -18.34 -4.32 -7.80
C GLU A 235 -17.90 -2.86 -7.98
N TYR A 236 -16.80 -2.45 -7.36
CA TYR A 236 -16.29 -1.08 -7.47
C TYR A 236 -15.72 -0.77 -8.86
N TYR A 237 -15.13 -1.78 -9.50
CA TYR A 237 -14.41 -1.62 -10.75
C TYR A 237 -14.76 -2.74 -11.74
N PRO A 238 -15.99 -2.76 -12.28
CA PRO A 238 -16.39 -3.76 -13.25
C PRO A 238 -15.59 -3.58 -14.54
N LEU A 239 -15.02 -4.68 -15.05
CA LEU A 239 -14.24 -4.66 -16.30
C LEU A 239 -15.10 -4.85 -17.55
N ASP A 240 -16.28 -5.47 -17.39
CA ASP A 240 -17.18 -5.84 -18.49
C ASP A 240 -18.09 -4.69 -18.98
N VAL A 241 -17.92 -3.49 -18.43
CA VAL A 241 -18.71 -2.31 -18.80
C VAL A 241 -17.83 -1.35 -19.59
N LEU A 242 -17.75 -1.58 -20.90
CA LEU A 242 -17.28 -0.63 -21.91
C LEU A 242 -18.23 -0.62 -23.11
#